data_AF-A0A2W5Y2M7-F1
#
_entry.id   AF-A0A2W5Y2M7-F1
#
_cell.length_a   1.000
_cell.length_b   1.000
_cell.length_c   1.000
_cell.angle_alpha   90.00
_cell.angle_beta   90.00
_cell.angle_gamma   90.00
#
_symmetry.space_group_name_H-M   'P 1'
#
loop_
_entity.id
_entity.type
_entity.pdbx_description
1 polymer ?
#
loop_
_entity_poly.entity_id
_entity_poly.type
_entity_poly.pdbx_seq_one_letter_code
_entity_poly.pdbx_strand_id
1 'polypeptide(L)'
;MTNPGFDSVAAAAYVSKVRWQFAKTMPQWPHEYTVREWAPELEAEFEAFVALIREAGVIKPWPRTSQKPRYRLSYLTIGDWEYWSMGEPIARTTIINRAGSAEVG
;
A
#
# COMPACT_ATOMS: atom_id res chain seq x y z
N MET A 1 -4.94 17.17 8.36
CA MET A 1 -6.36 17.39 8.05
C MET A 1 -6.85 16.08 7.49
N THR A 2 -7.67 15.35 8.26
CA THR A 2 -8.29 14.09 7.81
C THR A 2 -9.21 14.40 6.63
N ASN A 3 -9.22 13.55 5.61
CA ASN A 3 -10.24 13.57 4.57
C ASN A 3 -11.35 12.61 5.03
N PRO A 4 -12.42 13.07 5.71
CA PRO A 4 -13.38 12.21 6.40
C PRO A 4 -14.23 11.32 5.47
N GLY A 5 -13.97 11.30 4.16
CA GLY A 5 -14.73 10.53 3.17
C GLY A 5 -14.01 9.34 2.53
N PHE A 6 -12.71 9.12 2.78
CA PHE A 6 -11.99 8.00 2.16
C PHE A 6 -11.79 6.85 3.15
N ASP A 7 -12.70 5.88 3.11
CA ASP A 7 -12.71 4.69 3.95
C ASP A 7 -12.27 3.43 3.19
N SER A 8 -12.42 2.25 3.82
CA SER A 8 -12.07 0.97 3.19
C SER A 8 -12.90 0.63 1.95
N VAL A 9 -14.12 1.17 1.82
CA VAL A 9 -14.98 0.98 0.64
C VAL A 9 -14.46 1.82 -0.52
N ALA A 10 -14.17 3.10 -0.27
CA ALA A 10 -13.55 3.98 -1.27
C ALA A 10 -12.18 3.44 -1.72
N ALA A 11 -11.38 2.91 -0.78
CA ALA A 11 -10.11 2.26 -1.07
C ALA A 11 -10.29 1.02 -1.97
N ALA A 12 -11.25 0.14 -1.66
CA ALA A 12 -11.54 -1.03 -2.50
C ALA A 12 -11.96 -0.62 -3.93
N ALA A 13 -12.76 0.44 -4.06
CA ALA A 13 -13.14 0.98 -5.36
C ALA A 13 -11.93 1.53 -6.13
N TYR A 14 -11.02 2.26 -5.48
CA TYR A 14 -9.76 2.70 -6.11
C TYR A 14 -8.91 1.52 -6.58
N VAL A 15 -8.73 0.51 -5.71
CA VAL A 15 -7.92 -0.70 -6.01
C VAL A 15 -8.40 -1.42 -7.26
N SER A 16 -9.73 -1.45 -7.50
CA SER A 16 -10.31 -2.07 -8.70
C SER A 16 -10.11 -1.28 -10.01
N LYS A 17 -9.79 0.01 -9.93
CA LYS A 17 -9.63 0.89 -11.10
C LYS A 17 -8.19 0.93 -11.60
N VAL A 18 -7.22 0.77 -10.70
CA VAL A 18 -5.80 0.93 -11.04
C VAL A 18 -5.17 -0.34 -11.55
N ARG A 19 -4.17 -0.17 -12.41
CA ARG A 19 -3.30 -1.26 -12.85
C ARG A 19 -2.39 -1.72 -11.71
N TRP A 20 -2.25 -3.03 -11.59
CA TRP A 20 -1.27 -3.70 -10.72
C TRP A 20 -0.19 -4.40 -11.56
N GLN A 21 1.03 -4.39 -11.06
CA GLN A 21 2.19 -5.00 -11.71
C GLN A 21 2.94 -5.87 -10.71
N PHE A 22 3.13 -7.14 -11.05
CA PHE A 22 3.93 -8.06 -10.25
C PHE A 22 5.42 -7.64 -10.24
N ALA A 23 6.01 -7.59 -9.04
CA ALA A 23 7.41 -7.22 -8.83
C ALA A 23 8.34 -8.42 -9.08
N LYS A 24 9.15 -8.35 -10.15
CA LYS A 24 10.09 -9.42 -10.51
C LYS A 24 11.40 -9.41 -9.74
N THR A 25 11.74 -8.29 -9.10
CA THR A 25 13.04 -8.06 -8.46
C THR A 25 13.18 -8.71 -7.10
N MET A 26 12.07 -9.15 -6.49
CA MET A 26 12.02 -9.76 -5.15
C MET A 26 11.10 -11.00 -5.14
N PRO A 27 11.41 -12.04 -5.93
CA PRO A 27 10.53 -13.20 -6.11
C PRO A 27 10.25 -13.97 -4.80
N GLN A 28 11.13 -13.87 -3.81
CA GLN A 28 10.97 -14.49 -2.49
C GLN A 28 9.93 -13.78 -1.60
N TRP A 29 9.51 -12.57 -1.97
CA TRP A 29 8.46 -11.81 -1.31
C TRP A 29 7.48 -11.34 -2.40
N PRO A 30 6.63 -12.25 -2.92
CA PRO A 30 5.72 -11.94 -4.01
C PRO A 30 4.83 -10.76 -3.61
N HIS A 31 4.86 -9.72 -4.44
CA HIS A 31 4.00 -8.56 -4.28
C HIS A 31 3.74 -7.91 -5.63
N GLU A 32 2.69 -7.12 -5.67
CA GLU A 32 2.37 -6.25 -6.79
C GLU A 32 2.48 -4.80 -6.35
N TYR A 33 2.64 -3.92 -7.33
CA TYR A 33 2.60 -2.48 -7.10
C TYR A 33 1.76 -1.79 -8.16
N THR A 34 1.23 -0.64 -7.77
CA THR A 34 0.64 0.34 -8.68
C THR A 34 1.47 1.62 -8.60
N VAL A 35 1.62 2.31 -9.72
CA VAL A 35 2.40 3.54 -9.84
C VAL A 35 1.43 4.72 -10.01
N ARG A 36 1.63 5.78 -9.21
CA ARG A 36 0.81 6.99 -9.21
C ARG A 36 0.58 7.55 -10.61
N GLU A 37 1.64 7.62 -11.41
CA GLU A 37 1.62 8.17 -12.77
C GLU A 37 0.86 7.32 -13.80
N TRP A 38 0.50 6.08 -13.48
CA TRP A 38 -0.27 5.23 -14.41
C TRP A 38 -1.75 5.61 -14.49
N ALA A 39 -2.26 6.36 -13.52
CA ALA A 39 -3.64 6.83 -13.46
C ALA A 39 -3.67 8.27 -12.89
N PRO A 40 -3.15 9.27 -13.61
CA PRO A 40 -3.11 10.65 -13.13
C PRO A 40 -4.50 11.21 -12.81
N GLU A 41 -5.55 10.71 -13.46
CA GLU A 41 -6.95 11.05 -13.17
C GLU A 41 -7.45 10.55 -11.80
N LEU A 42 -6.72 9.63 -11.14
CA LEU A 42 -7.01 9.08 -9.82
C LEU A 42 -6.01 9.56 -8.75
N GLU A 43 -5.32 10.68 -8.99
CA GLU A 43 -4.28 11.20 -8.11
C GLU A 43 -4.79 11.48 -6.68
N ALA A 44 -5.97 12.07 -6.55
CA ALA A 44 -6.56 12.37 -5.25
C ALA A 44 -6.88 11.09 -4.46
N GLU A 45 -7.40 10.05 -5.12
CA GLU A 45 -7.65 8.75 -4.52
C GLU A 45 -6.36 8.01 -4.16
N PHE A 46 -5.31 8.14 -4.98
CA PHE A 46 -3.98 7.61 -4.65
C PHE A 46 -3.49 8.23 -3.33
N GLU A 47 -3.51 9.55 -3.22
CA GLU A 47 -3.04 10.26 -2.03
C GLU A 47 -3.89 9.93 -0.79
N ALA A 48 -5.21 9.88 -0.96
CA ALA A 48 -6.14 9.50 0.09
C ALA A 48 -5.91 8.05 0.55
N PHE A 49 -5.58 7.14 -0.37
CA PHE A 49 -5.27 5.77 0.00
C PHE A 49 -3.93 5.64 0.74
N VAL A 50 -2.90 6.39 0.32
CA VAL A 50 -1.63 6.46 1.08
C VAL A 50 -1.87 7.02 2.49
N ALA A 51 -2.72 8.05 2.63
CA ALA A 51 -3.10 8.58 3.93
C ALA A 51 -3.80 7.52 4.79
N LEU A 52 -4.80 6.82 4.23
CA LEU A 52 -5.53 5.76 4.92
C LEU A 52 -4.60 4.62 5.38
N ILE A 53 -3.64 4.20 4.54
CA ILE A 53 -2.63 3.20 4.90
C ILE A 53 -1.83 3.65 6.13
N ARG A 54 -1.44 4.92 6.19
CA ARG A 54 -0.64 5.47 7.29
C ARG A 54 -1.44 5.62 8.58
N GLU A 55 -2.71 6.00 8.47
CA GLU A 55 -3.58 6.31 9.60
C GLU A 55 -4.23 5.06 10.21
N ALA A 56 -4.72 4.13 9.37
CA ALA A 56 -5.46 2.94 9.81
C ALA A 56 -4.62 1.66 9.75
N GLY A 57 -3.44 1.69 9.12
CA GLY A 57 -2.56 0.53 9.01
C GLY A 57 -1.86 0.16 10.32
N VAL A 58 -1.53 -1.12 10.46
CA VAL A 58 -0.72 -1.63 11.56
C VAL A 58 0.76 -1.51 11.19
N ILE A 59 1.56 -0.92 12.08
CA ILE A 59 3.02 -0.84 11.87
C ILE A 59 3.64 -2.22 12.04
N LYS A 60 4.31 -2.72 11.01
CA LYS A 60 5.00 -4.02 11.02
C LYS A 60 6.45 -3.89 10.57
N PRO A 61 7.37 -4.70 11.13
CA PRO A 61 8.76 -4.74 10.69
C PRO A 61 8.88 -5.37 9.29
N TRP A 62 9.88 -4.94 8.53
CA TRP A 62 10.24 -5.57 7.26
C TRP A 62 11.77 -5.76 7.12
N PRO A 63 12.26 -6.94 6.72
CA PRO A 63 11.52 -8.20 6.57
C PRO A 63 10.98 -8.71 7.92
N ARG A 64 9.79 -9.32 7.94
CA ARG A 64 9.03 -9.64 9.18
C ARG A 64 9.75 -10.56 10.14
N THR A 65 10.48 -11.52 9.60
CA THR A 65 11.24 -12.53 10.36
C THR A 65 12.66 -12.09 10.70
N SER A 66 13.08 -10.91 10.27
CA SER A 66 14.43 -10.41 10.56
C SER A 66 14.54 -9.95 12.00
N GLN A 67 15.57 -10.45 12.71
CA GLN A 67 15.95 -9.95 14.04
C GLN A 67 16.40 -8.47 13.99
N LYS A 68 16.80 -7.97 12.82
CA LYS A 68 17.17 -6.58 12.57
C LYS A 68 16.37 -6.07 11.37
N PRO A 69 15.12 -5.63 11.58
CA PRO A 69 14.28 -5.18 10.47
C PRO A 69 14.85 -3.90 9.87
N ARG A 70 14.82 -3.83 8.54
CA ARG A 70 15.30 -2.69 7.77
C ARG A 70 14.31 -1.53 7.79
N TYR A 71 13.02 -1.84 7.84
CA TYR A 71 11.94 -0.86 7.86
C TYR A 71 10.87 -1.19 8.91
N ARG A 72 10.10 -0.17 9.29
CA ARG A 72 8.83 -0.29 10.01
C ARG A 72 7.79 0.47 9.19
N LEU A 73 6.91 -0.25 8.51
CA LEU A 73 5.95 0.32 7.57
C LEU A 73 4.53 0.07 8.06
N SER A 74 3.61 0.96 7.72
CA SER A 74 2.17 0.76 7.98
C SER A 74 1.58 -0.16 6.90
N TYR A 75 0.89 -1.21 7.35
CA TYR A 75 0.20 -2.17 6.51
C TYR A 75 -1.30 -2.09 6.79
N LEU A 76 -2.08 -1.80 5.76
CA LEU A 76 -3.55 -1.80 5.85
C LEU A 76 -4.09 -3.06 5.18
N THR A 77 -4.96 -3.78 5.87
CA THR A 77 -5.62 -4.98 5.33
C THR A 77 -7.00 -4.61 4.79
N ILE A 78 -7.28 -4.97 3.54
CA ILE A 78 -8.60 -4.84 2.92
C ILE A 78 -8.88 -6.13 2.14
N GLY A 79 -9.86 -6.91 2.61
CA GLY A 79 -10.10 -8.26 2.10
C GLY A 79 -8.87 -9.14 2.29
N ASP A 80 -8.50 -9.86 1.23
CA ASP A 80 -7.35 -10.79 1.24
C ASP A 80 -6.01 -10.13 0.93
N TRP A 81 -5.92 -8.79 0.96
CA TRP A 81 -4.72 -8.04 0.58
C TRP A 81 -4.22 -7.15 1.71
N GLU A 82 -2.90 -7.12 1.89
CA GLU A 82 -2.23 -6.06 2.66
C GLU A 82 -1.62 -5.03 1.72
N TYR A 83 -1.80 -3.75 2.05
CA TYR A 83 -1.32 -2.60 1.27
C TYR A 83 -0.31 -1.78 2.07
N TRP A 84 0.76 -1.31 1.43
CA TRP A 84 1.75 -0.43 2.06
C TRP A 84 2.44 0.50 1.06
N SER A 85 2.96 1.62 1.56
CA SER A 85 3.96 2.45 0.86
C SER A 85 5.31 2.38 1.57
N MET A 86 6.35 2.99 0.99
CA MET A 86 7.71 2.96 1.55
C MET A 86 7.97 3.98 2.67
N GLY A 87 6.94 4.72 3.12
CA GLY A 87 7.03 5.67 4.24
C GLY A 87 7.39 7.11 3.87
N GLU A 88 7.59 7.40 2.58
CA GLU A 88 7.77 8.77 2.09
C GLU A 88 6.55 9.67 2.42
N PRO A 89 6.73 11.00 2.48
CA PRO A 89 5.61 11.93 2.51
C PRO A 89 4.61 11.65 1.38
N ILE A 90 3.31 11.89 1.60
CA ILE A 90 2.26 11.59 0.61
C ILE A 90 2.58 12.21 -0.76
N ALA A 91 2.96 13.49 -0.78
CA ALA A 91 3.33 14.22 -1.99
C ALA A 91 4.57 13.66 -2.72
N ARG A 92 5.40 12.82 -2.08
CA ARG A 92 6.57 12.17 -2.67
C ARG A 92 6.38 10.67 -2.91
N THR A 93 5.25 10.12 -2.47
CA THR A 93 4.94 8.70 -2.66
C THR A 93 4.52 8.47 -4.10
N THR A 94 5.23 7.57 -4.79
CA THR A 94 5.01 7.24 -6.20
C THR A 94 4.42 5.85 -6.41
N ILE A 95 4.49 4.98 -5.41
CA ILE A 95 3.99 3.61 -5.48
C ILE A 95 3.18 3.22 -4.23
N ILE A 96 2.17 2.37 -4.45
CA ILE A 96 1.52 1.58 -3.42
C ILE A 96 1.76 0.11 -3.77
N ASN A 97 2.18 -0.67 -2.80
CA ASN A 97 2.38 -2.11 -2.94
C ASN A 97 1.20 -2.87 -2.34
N ARG A 98 0.98 -4.10 -2.82
CA ARG A 98 0.09 -5.08 -2.19
C ARG A 98 0.66 -6.50 -2.23
N ALA A 99 0.28 -7.32 -1.26
CA ALA A 99 0.54 -8.76 -1.23
C ALA A 99 -0.63 -9.49 -0.58
N GLY A 100 -0.84 -10.76 -0.93
CA GLY A 100 -1.90 -11.55 -0.33
C GLY A 100 -1.68 -11.67 1.18
N SER A 101 -2.69 -11.39 2.01
CA SER A 101 -2.55 -11.35 3.47
C SER A 101 -2.09 -12.68 4.08
N ALA A 102 -2.37 -13.80 3.41
CA ALA A 102 -1.86 -15.12 3.77
C ALA A 102 -0.36 -15.31 3.44
N GLU A 103 0.19 -14.55 2.50
CA GLU A 103 1.60 -14.59 2.09
C GLU A 103 2.50 -13.66 2.93
N VAL A 104 1.89 -12.79 3.75
CA VAL A 104 2.61 -11.87 4.61
C VAL A 104 2.64 -12.32 6.09
N GLY A 105 2.18 -13.54 6.37
CA GLY A 105 2.19 -14.20 7.68
C GLY A 105 3.55 -14.73 8.08
#